data_AF-A0A9D8M6C2-F1
#
_entry.id   AF-A0A9D8M6C2-F1
#
_cell.length_a   1.000
_cell.length_b   1.000
_cell.length_c   1.000
_cell.angle_alpha   90.00
_cell.angle_beta   90.00
_cell.angle_gamma   90.00
#
_symmetry.space_group_name_H-M   'P 1'
#
loop_
_entity.id
_entity.type
_entity.pdbx_description
1 polymer ?
#
loop_
_entity_poly.entity_id
_entity_poly.type
_entity_poly.pdbx_seq_one_letter_code
_entity_poly.pdbx_strand_id
1 'polypeptide(L)'
;MSQKLWKGFSKKAMVLAGSFALSASIATSAFAETQPFKDVPTNFRAYQEIQYLSEKGIIKGYSDGHFGVNDNITRLQALTMILREKGITDFLM
;
A
#
# COMPACT_ATOMS: atom_id res chain seq x y z
N MET A 1 53.69 -3.36 47.70
CA MET A 1 52.88 -3.94 48.80
C MET A 1 51.80 -2.90 49.11
N SER A 2 50.50 -3.02 48.80
CA SER A 2 49.62 -4.17 48.62
C SER A 2 48.41 -3.79 47.74
N GLN A 3 48.02 -4.72 46.85
CA GLN A 3 46.68 -5.04 46.31
C GLN A 3 45.83 -3.91 45.69
N LYS A 4 45.74 -3.83 44.35
CA LYS A 4 44.83 -4.66 43.51
C LYS A 4 43.41 -4.80 44.09
N LEU A 5 42.55 -3.78 44.00
CA LEU A 5 41.09 -3.98 44.23
C LEU A 5 40.17 -3.02 43.42
N TRP A 6 40.46 -2.73 42.14
CA TRP A 6 39.40 -2.33 41.19
C TRP A 6 39.84 -2.53 39.72
N LYS A 7 39.86 -3.77 39.25
CA LYS A 7 39.88 -4.10 37.81
C LYS A 7 38.91 -5.25 37.56
N GLY A 8 37.64 -5.03 37.91
CA GLY A 8 36.62 -6.08 37.91
C GLY A 8 35.20 -5.67 37.52
N PHE A 9 34.92 -4.40 37.21
CA PHE A 9 33.65 -4.06 36.56
C PHE A 9 33.75 -4.35 35.06
N SER A 10 33.72 -5.64 34.74
CA SER A 10 33.64 -6.14 33.38
C SER A 10 32.39 -5.58 32.70
N LYS A 11 32.54 -5.25 31.42
CA LYS A 11 31.58 -4.53 30.56
C LYS A 11 30.27 -5.30 30.26
N LYS A 12 29.79 -6.16 31.18
CA LYS A 12 28.69 -7.11 30.95
C LYS A 12 27.59 -7.11 32.03
N ALA A 13 27.64 -6.24 33.04
CA ALA A 13 26.67 -6.26 34.15
C ALA A 13 26.02 -4.89 34.38
N MET A 14 25.10 -4.48 33.49
CA MET A 14 24.01 -3.55 33.83
C MET A 14 22.91 -3.54 32.76
N VAL A 15 22.37 -4.71 32.43
CA VAL A 15 21.00 -4.82 31.89
C VAL A 15 20.18 -5.35 33.06
N LEU A 16 19.06 -4.69 33.41
CA LEU A 16 18.07 -5.00 34.48
C LEU A 16 18.04 -4.07 35.71
N ALA A 17 17.75 -2.78 35.50
CA ALA A 17 16.97 -2.00 36.48
C ALA A 17 16.48 -0.70 35.83
N GLY A 18 15.29 -0.71 35.24
CA GLY A 18 14.68 0.48 34.66
C GLY A 18 13.65 0.17 33.58
N SER A 19 12.65 -0.66 33.91
CA SER A 19 11.49 -0.91 33.07
C SER A 19 10.63 0.36 32.98
N PHE A 20 10.97 1.30 32.09
CA PHE A 20 10.12 2.42 31.72
C PHE A 20 9.92 2.40 30.21
N ALA A 21 8.77 1.87 29.82
CA ALA A 21 8.07 2.10 28.56
C ALA A 21 8.97 2.18 27.30
N LEU A 22 9.36 1.03 26.76
CA LEU A 22 9.40 0.89 25.31
C LEU A 22 7.94 0.94 24.84
N SER A 23 7.40 2.15 24.71
CA SER A 23 6.23 2.37 23.86
C SER A 23 6.68 2.05 22.44
N ALA A 24 6.48 0.80 22.03
CA ALA A 24 6.51 0.43 20.63
C ALA A 24 5.48 1.32 19.94
N SER A 25 5.97 2.39 19.33
CA SER A 25 5.15 3.27 18.51
C SER A 25 4.74 2.45 17.31
N ILE A 26 3.53 1.89 17.36
CA ILE A 26 2.89 1.31 16.19
C ILE A 26 2.62 2.52 15.31
N ALA A 27 3.52 2.80 14.37
CA ALA A 27 3.28 3.77 13.33
C ALA A 27 2.08 3.27 12.52
N THR A 28 0.90 3.79 12.83
CA THR A 28 -0.26 3.61 11.98
C THR A 28 0.03 4.44 10.74
N SER A 29 0.52 3.80 9.68
CA SER A 29 0.61 4.41 8.38
C SER A 29 -0.82 4.66 7.92
N ALA A 30 -1.24 5.91 7.95
CA ALA A 30 -2.47 6.33 7.26
C ALA A 30 -2.27 6.02 5.77
N PHE A 31 -2.98 5.00 5.27
CA PHE A 31 -3.08 4.77 3.84
C PHE A 31 -3.86 5.96 3.29
N ALA A 32 -3.16 6.90 2.67
CA ALA A 32 -3.81 7.91 1.86
C ALA A 32 -4.40 7.19 0.63
N GLU A 33 -5.71 6.93 0.66
CA GLU A 33 -6.45 6.44 -0.50
C GLU A 33 -6.32 7.47 -1.61
N THR A 34 -5.40 7.21 -2.54
CA THR A 34 -5.23 8.06 -3.70
C THR A 34 -6.42 7.81 -4.62
N GLN A 35 -7.22 8.84 -4.85
CA GLN A 35 -8.32 8.81 -5.81
C GLN A 35 -7.78 8.35 -7.16
N PRO A 36 -8.23 7.19 -7.70
CA PRO A 36 -7.62 6.61 -8.89
C PRO A 36 -7.91 7.45 -10.16
N PHE A 37 -9.03 8.17 -10.17
CA PHE A 37 -9.50 8.94 -11.33
C PHE A 37 -10.12 10.27 -10.91
N LYS A 38 -9.99 11.30 -11.76
CA LYS A 38 -10.45 12.68 -11.49
C LYS A 38 -11.98 12.85 -11.57
N ASP A 39 -12.65 12.04 -12.37
CA ASP A 39 -14.09 12.09 -12.65
C ASP A 39 -14.91 11.06 -11.86
N VAL A 40 -14.29 10.38 -10.89
CA VAL A 40 -14.97 9.40 -10.03
C VAL A 40 -14.99 9.96 -8.60
N PRO A 41 -16.03 10.70 -8.20
CA PRO A 41 -16.14 11.19 -6.83
C PRO A 41 -16.37 10.04 -5.85
N THR A 42 -16.01 10.23 -4.57
CA THR A 42 -16.13 9.21 -3.52
C THR A 42 -17.56 8.74 -3.24
N ASN A 43 -18.56 9.56 -3.60
CA ASN A 43 -19.98 9.23 -3.49
C ASN A 43 -20.55 8.57 -4.76
N PHE A 44 -19.72 8.32 -5.78
CA PHE A 44 -20.15 7.63 -6.98
C PHE A 44 -20.54 6.19 -6.64
N ARG A 45 -21.68 5.74 -7.18
CA ARG A 45 -22.25 4.41 -6.85
C ARG A 45 -21.29 3.23 -7.02
N ALA A 46 -20.33 3.35 -7.92
CA ALA A 46 -19.36 2.31 -8.26
C ALA A 46 -17.93 2.68 -7.83
N TYR A 47 -17.78 3.66 -6.94
CA TYR A 47 -16.47 4.17 -6.52
C TYR A 47 -15.57 3.04 -6.00
N GLN A 48 -16.09 2.19 -5.12
CA GLN A 48 -15.34 1.10 -4.49
C GLN A 48 -14.90 0.04 -5.50
N GLU A 49 -15.77 -0.31 -6.44
CA GLU A 49 -15.50 -1.30 -7.48
C GLU A 49 -14.48 -0.78 -8.49
N ILE A 50 -14.59 0.48 -8.88
CA ILE A 50 -13.62 1.16 -9.76
C ILE A 50 -12.26 1.18 -9.06
N GLN A 51 -12.20 1.61 -7.80
CA GLN A 51 -10.94 1.63 -7.05
C GLN A 51 -10.31 0.23 -6.97
N TYR A 52 -11.09 -0.78 -6.58
CA TYR A 52 -10.64 -2.16 -6.47
C TYR A 52 -10.07 -2.71 -7.79
N LEU A 53 -10.78 -2.51 -8.90
CA LEU A 53 -10.34 -2.99 -10.21
C LEU A 53 -9.12 -2.23 -10.73
N SER A 54 -8.98 -0.95 -10.36
CA SER A 54 -7.82 -0.12 -10.70
C SER A 54 -6.59 -0.57 -9.94
N GLU A 55 -6.72 -0.84 -8.63
CA GLU A 55 -5.65 -1.38 -7.78
C GLU A 55 -5.16 -2.74 -8.28
N LYS A 56 -6.06 -3.56 -8.84
CA LYS A 56 -5.73 -4.82 -9.52
C LYS A 56 -5.14 -4.66 -10.92
N GLY A 57 -5.09 -3.44 -11.47
CA GLY A 57 -4.62 -3.16 -12.82
C GLY A 57 -5.52 -3.69 -13.94
N ILE A 58 -6.75 -4.10 -13.62
CA ILE A 58 -7.74 -4.64 -14.56
C ILE A 58 -8.28 -3.52 -15.43
N ILE A 59 -8.75 -2.45 -14.79
CA ILE A 59 -9.14 -1.22 -15.49
C ILE A 59 -7.97 -0.24 -15.51
N LYS A 60 -7.88 0.49 -16.61
CA LYS A 60 -6.95 1.59 -16.79
C LYS A 60 -7.77 2.71 -17.42
N GLY A 61 -7.85 3.84 -16.73
CA GLY A 61 -8.48 5.04 -17.27
C GLY A 61 -7.68 5.61 -18.44
N TYR A 62 -8.07 6.81 -18.85
CA TYR A 62 -7.39 7.57 -19.88
C TYR A 62 -6.09 8.21 -19.35
N SER A 63 -5.23 8.61 -20.28
CA SER A 63 -3.93 9.23 -19.96
C SER A 63 -4.04 10.59 -19.26
N ASP A 64 -5.20 11.24 -19.32
CA ASP A 64 -5.49 12.51 -18.66
C ASP A 64 -5.92 12.35 -17.19
N GLY A 65 -6.07 11.10 -16.73
CA GLY A 65 -6.48 10.74 -15.36
C GLY A 65 -7.99 10.59 -15.18
N HIS A 66 -8.78 10.55 -16.25
CA HIS A 66 -10.21 10.25 -16.20
C HIS A 66 -10.48 8.75 -16.34
N PHE A 67 -11.55 8.24 -15.74
CA PHE A 67 -12.09 6.90 -15.95
C PHE A 67 -13.03 6.85 -17.16
N GLY A 68 -13.83 7.90 -17.38
CA GLY A 68 -14.88 7.93 -18.40
C GLY A 68 -16.21 7.35 -17.90
N VAL A 69 -16.70 7.78 -16.73
CA VAL A 69 -17.92 7.21 -16.10
C VAL A 69 -19.18 7.23 -16.98
N ASN A 70 -19.23 8.14 -17.97
CA ASN A 70 -20.36 8.31 -18.91
C ASN A 70 -20.06 7.78 -20.31
N ASP A 71 -18.87 7.24 -20.54
CA ASP A 71 -18.47 6.77 -21.86
C ASP A 71 -19.01 5.36 -22.12
N ASN A 72 -19.33 5.10 -23.39
CA ASN A 72 -19.69 3.75 -23.80
C ASN A 72 -18.45 2.85 -23.82
N ILE A 73 -18.58 1.67 -23.23
CA ILE A 73 -17.54 0.64 -23.33
C ILE A 73 -17.59 -0.05 -24.70
N THR A 74 -16.44 -0.14 -25.36
CA THR A 74 -16.29 -0.93 -26.59
C THR A 74 -16.15 -2.41 -26.25
N ARG A 75 -16.53 -3.30 -27.20
CA ARG A 75 -16.31 -4.75 -27.02
C ARG A 75 -14.85 -5.11 -26.73
N LEU A 76 -13.91 -4.41 -27.37
CA LEU A 76 -12.48 -4.63 -27.15
C LEU A 76 -12.05 -4.25 -25.74
N GLN A 77 -12.53 -3.12 -25.21
CA GLN A 77 -12.24 -2.71 -23.83
C GLN A 77 -12.81 -3.71 -22.82
N ALA A 78 -14.05 -4.16 -23.01
CA ALA A 78 -14.67 -5.17 -22.15
C ALA A 78 -13.88 -6.49 -22.16
N LEU A 79 -13.49 -6.98 -23.36
CA LEU A 79 -12.67 -8.17 -23.49
C LEU A 79 -11.30 -8.00 -22.82
N THR A 80 -10.70 -6.81 -22.96
CA THR A 80 -9.40 -6.50 -22.34
C THR A 80 -9.47 -6.55 -20.81
N MET A 81 -10.56 -6.07 -20.20
CA MET A 81 -10.77 -6.19 -18.75
C MET A 81 -10.84 -7.66 -18.32
N ILE A 82 -11.61 -8.49 -19.05
CA ILE A 82 -11.72 -9.92 -18.77
C ILE A 82 -10.36 -10.61 -18.90
N LEU A 83 -9.61 -10.33 -19.95
CA LEU A 83 -8.32 -10.97 -20.19
C LEU A 83 -7.27 -10.57 -19.14
N ARG A 84 -7.28 -9.30 -18.69
CA ARG A 84 -6.44 -8.86 -17.56
C ARG A 84 -6.80 -9.56 -16.26
N GLU A 85 -8.09 -9.74 -15.97
CA GLU A 85 -8.54 -10.52 -14.81
C GLU A 85 -8.07 -11.97 -14.89
N LYS A 86 -8.06 -12.56 -16.08
CA LYS A 86 -7.52 -13.91 -16.32
C LYS A 86 -5.99 -13.99 -16.37
N GLY A 87 -5.29 -12.87 -16.30
CA GLY A 87 -3.82 -12.82 -16.41
C GLY A 87 -3.30 -13.08 -17.84
N ILE A 88 -4.16 -13.00 -18.85
CA ILE A 88 -3.80 -13.16 -20.26
C ILE A 88 -3.43 -11.78 -20.81
N THR A 89 -2.14 -11.49 -20.88
CA THR A 89 -1.61 -10.17 -21.30
C THR A 89 -0.96 -10.19 -22.69
N ASP A 90 -0.70 -11.36 -23.25
CA ASP A 90 0.08 -11.56 -24.48
C ASP A 90 -0.72 -11.40 -25.79
N PHE A 91 -2.04 -11.23 -25.70
CA PHE A 91 -2.91 -11.15 -26.87
C PHE A 91 -2.92 -9.78 -27.57
N LEU A 92 -2.25 -8.78 -27.00
CA LEU A 92 -2.19 -7.38 -27.49
C LEU A 92 -0.76 -6.95 -27.89
N MET A 93 0.18 -7.89 -27.95
CA MET A 93 1.58 -7.65 -28.34
C MET A 93 1.77 -7.94 -29.83
#